data_AF-X7YKK6-F1
#
_entry.id   AF-X7YKK6-F1
#
_cell.length_a   1.000
_cell.length_b   1.000
_cell.length_c   1.000
_cell.angle_alpha   90.00
_cell.angle_beta   90.00
_cell.angle_gamma   90.00
#
_symmetry.space_group_name_H-M   'P 1'
#
loop_
_entity.id
_entity.type
_entity.pdbx_description
1 polymer ?
#
loop_
_entity_poly.entity_id
_entity_poly.type
_entity_poly.pdbx_seq_one_letter_code
_entity_poly.pdbx_strand_id
1 'polypeptide(L)'
;MATLTFVYSDSTAVIGPLATAREPHSWDLCVGHAGRITAPRGWELVRHPGPLPNPDEDDLVALADAVREGRGGLANRPRSTASVILAARLLGHRPAP
;
A
#
# COMPACT_ATOMS: atom_id res chain seq x y z
N MET A 1 -6.02 -10.44 19.86
CA MET A 1 -4.94 -9.54 20.33
C MET A 1 -4.27 -8.92 19.12
N ALA A 2 -3.64 -7.75 19.26
CA ALA A 2 -3.06 -6.97 18.16
C ALA A 2 -1.89 -6.11 18.66
N THR A 3 -1.04 -5.61 17.77
CA THR A 3 0.03 -4.67 18.10
C THR A 3 -0.24 -3.32 17.43
N LEU A 4 -0.10 -2.24 18.21
CA LEU A 4 -0.12 -0.86 17.75
C LEU A 4 1.31 -0.38 17.52
N THR A 5 1.59 0.20 16.35
CA THR A 5 2.88 0.81 16.01
C THR A 5 2.68 2.27 15.62
N PHE A 6 3.48 3.19 16.16
CA PHE A 6 3.49 4.59 15.74
C PHE A 6 4.66 4.88 14.80
N VAL A 7 4.34 5.37 13.60
CA VAL A 7 5.31 5.87 12.62
C VAL A 7 5.22 7.39 12.60
N TYR A 8 6.04 8.03 13.44
CA TYR A 8 5.96 9.48 13.66
C TYR A 8 6.28 10.31 12.41
N SER A 9 7.23 9.88 11.58
CA SER A 9 7.59 10.59 10.34
C SER A 9 6.41 10.71 9.38
N ASP A 10 5.55 9.69 9.37
CA ASP A 10 4.37 9.61 8.51
C ASP A 10 3.09 10.08 9.22
N SER A 11 3.18 10.50 10.49
CA SER A 11 2.00 10.78 11.32
C SER A 11 0.97 9.65 11.24
N THR A 12 1.42 8.40 11.37
CA THR A 12 0.58 7.22 11.18
C THR A 12 0.61 6.29 12.39
N ALA A 13 -0.56 5.75 12.74
CA ALA A 13 -0.74 4.70 13.71
C ALA A 13 -1.25 3.44 13.02
N VAL A 14 -0.55 2.33 13.17
CA VAL A 14 -0.90 1.05 12.54
C VAL A 14 -1.32 0.05 13.62
N ILE A 15 -2.48 -0.56 13.47
CA ILE A 15 -2.92 -1.70 14.28
C ILE A 15 -2.87 -2.94 13.40
N GLY A 16 -2.00 -3.88 13.75
CA GLY A 16 -1.79 -5.12 13.03
C GLY A 16 -1.89 -6.36 13.91
N PRO A 17 -1.65 -7.56 13.34
CA PRO A 17 -1.46 -8.78 14.12
C PRO A 17 -0.42 -8.60 15.24
N LEU A 18 -0.45 -9.49 16.23
CA LEU A 18 0.54 -9.45 17.30
C LEU A 18 1.95 -9.61 16.71
N ALA A 19 2.83 -8.65 17.00
CA ALA A 19 4.20 -8.67 16.54
C ALA A 19 4.94 -9.89 17.10
N THR A 20 5.78 -10.51 16.28
CA THR A 20 6.60 -11.67 16.68
C THR A 20 7.85 -11.26 17.45
N ALA A 21 8.25 -10.00 17.33
CA ALA A 21 9.38 -9.39 18.01
C ALA A 21 8.95 -8.08 18.67
N ARG A 22 9.68 -7.69 19.72
CA ARG A 22 9.44 -6.42 20.40
C ARG A 22 10.17 -5.31 19.65
N GLU A 23 9.42 -4.30 19.23
CA GLU A 23 9.97 -3.13 18.53
C GLU A 23 9.84 -1.86 19.38
N PRO A 24 10.77 -0.89 19.20
CA PRO A 24 10.59 0.46 19.70
C PRO A 24 9.33 1.09 19.10
N HIS A 25 8.55 1.80 19.91
CA HIS A 25 7.31 2.46 19.49
C HIS A 25 6.18 1.51 19.09
N SER A 26 6.19 0.30 19.64
CA SER A 26 5.12 -0.69 19.49
C SER A 26 4.54 -1.14 20.84
N TRP A 27 3.21 -1.34 20.90
CA TRP A 27 2.49 -1.79 22.10
C TRP A 27 1.47 -2.88 21.77
N ASP A 28 1.47 -3.95 22.57
CA ASP A 28 0.49 -5.01 22.44
C ASP A 28 -0.83 -4.63 23.13
N LEU A 29 -1.91 -4.77 22.38
CA LEU A 29 -3.25 -4.42 22.78
C LEU A 29 -4.12 -5.68 22.85
N CYS A 30 -4.93 -5.77 23.91
CA CYS A 30 -6.01 -6.74 23.95
C CYS A 30 -7.08 -6.38 22.89
N VAL A 31 -7.98 -7.33 22.59
CA VAL A 31 -9.03 -7.14 21.57
C VAL A 31 -9.87 -5.88 21.84
N GLY A 32 -10.22 -5.62 23.11
CA GLY A 32 -10.98 -4.44 23.49
C GLY A 32 -10.25 -3.13 23.22
N HIS A 33 -8.96 -3.04 23.58
CA HIS A 33 -8.15 -1.84 23.33
C HIS A 33 -7.88 -1.62 21.85
N ALA A 34 -7.59 -2.69 21.11
CA ALA A 34 -7.41 -2.62 19.66
C ALA A 34 -8.67 -2.05 18.97
N GLY A 35 -9.88 -2.40 19.43
CA GLY A 35 -11.14 -1.91 18.86
C GLY A 35 -11.47 -0.44 19.19
N ARG A 36 -10.96 0.11 20.30
CA ARG A 36 -11.36 1.44 20.81
C ARG A 36 -10.32 2.53 20.61
N ILE A 37 -9.06 2.15 20.45
CA ILE A 37 -7.98 3.13 20.33
C ILE A 37 -8.15 3.96 19.05
N THR A 38 -7.74 5.22 19.15
CA THR A 38 -7.80 6.21 18.07
C THR A 38 -6.40 6.78 17.83
N ALA A 39 -6.13 7.25 16.61
CA ALA A 39 -4.89 7.94 16.31
C ALA A 39 -4.91 9.39 16.83
N PRO A 40 -3.73 10.01 17.04
CA PRO A 40 -3.63 11.44 17.32
C PRO A 40 -4.34 12.30 16.26
N ARG A 41 -4.63 13.55 16.60
CA ARG A 41 -5.30 14.46 15.65
C ARG A 41 -4.41 14.72 14.44
N GLY A 42 -5.00 14.60 13.25
CA GLY A 42 -4.27 14.76 11.98
C GLY A 42 -3.40 13.57 11.59
N TRP A 43 -3.47 12.47 12.34
CA TRP A 43 -2.77 11.22 12.00
C TRP A 43 -3.68 10.24 11.28
N GLU A 44 -3.09 9.41 10.44
CA GLU A 44 -3.78 8.29 9.81
C GLU A 44 -3.84 7.08 10.77
N LEU A 45 -5.00 6.41 10.84
CA LEU A 45 -5.15 5.15 11.57
C LEU A 45 -5.37 4.00 10.59
N VAL A 46 -4.34 3.20 10.38
CA VAL A 46 -4.41 2.01 9.52
C VAL A 46 -4.71 0.79 10.37
N ARG A 47 -5.76 0.05 10.01
CA ARG A 47 -6.11 -1.23 10.63
C ARG A 47 -5.87 -2.33 9.62
N HIS A 48 -4.86 -3.16 9.85
CA HIS A 48 -4.70 -4.33 9.02
C HIS A 48 -5.78 -5.36 9.42
N PRO A 49 -6.61 -5.83 8.47
CA PRO A 49 -7.42 -6.99 8.73
C PRO A 49 -6.50 -8.13 9.15
N GLY A 50 -7.00 -9.02 10.01
CA GLY A 50 -6.21 -10.15 10.50
C GLY A 50 -5.58 -10.97 9.36
N PRO A 51 -4.68 -11.91 9.70
CA PRO A 51 -3.92 -12.67 8.71
C PRO A 51 -4.84 -13.11 7.56
N LEU A 52 -4.50 -12.69 6.35
CA LEU A 52 -5.18 -13.17 5.16
C LEU A 52 -5.05 -14.70 5.13
N PRO A 53 -6.08 -15.43 4.66
CA PRO A 53 -5.94 -16.86 4.46
C PRO A 53 -4.68 -17.12 3.64
N ASN A 54 -3.83 -18.02 4.14
CA ASN A 54 -2.64 -18.46 3.43
C ASN A 54 -3.10 -19.08 2.09
N PRO A 55 -2.75 -18.48 0.94
CA PRO A 55 -3.14 -19.02 -0.35
C PRO A 55 -2.52 -20.39 -0.55
N ASP A 56 -3.26 -21.27 -1.23
CA ASP A 56 -2.78 -22.61 -1.54
C ASP A 56 -1.61 -22.54 -2.55
N GLU A 57 -0.84 -23.63 -2.67
CA GLU A 57 0.33 -23.67 -3.56
C GLU A 57 -0.04 -23.37 -5.02
N ASP A 58 -1.21 -23.83 -5.47
CA ASP A 58 -1.72 -23.56 -6.83
C ASP A 58 -1.98 -22.07 -7.07
N ASP A 59 -2.55 -21.36 -6.09
CA ASP A 59 -2.77 -19.91 -6.18
C ASP A 59 -1.43 -19.16 -6.25
N LEU A 60 -0.44 -19.60 -5.47
CA LEU A 60 0.90 -19.03 -5.51
C LEU A 60 1.57 -19.21 -6.88
N VAL A 61 1.42 -20.38 -7.50
CA VAL A 61 1.93 -20.66 -8.85
C VAL A 61 1.21 -19.79 -9.89
N ALA A 62 -0.12 -19.70 -9.82
CA ALA A 62 -0.92 -18.87 -10.73
C ALA A 62 -0.53 -17.39 -10.66
N LEU A 63 -0.28 -16.86 -9.46
CA LEU A 63 0.21 -15.50 -9.26
C LEU A 63 1.63 -15.30 -9.81
N ALA A 64 2.52 -16.27 -9.61
CA ALA A 64 3.89 -16.21 -10.12
C ALA A 64 3.94 -16.18 -11.67
N ASP A 65 3.06 -16.96 -12.31
CA ASP A 65 2.88 -16.94 -13.77
C ASP A 65 2.34 -15.58 -14.24
N ALA A 66 1.27 -15.08 -13.62
CA ALA A 66 0.69 -13.79 -13.98
C ALA A 66 1.70 -12.61 -13.91
N VAL A 67 2.60 -12.60 -12.91
CA VAL A 67 3.67 -11.60 -12.78
C VAL A 67 4.71 -11.72 -13.91
N ARG A 68 5.02 -12.95 -14.35
CA ARG A 68 5.96 -13.21 -15.46
C ARG A 68 5.41 -12.70 -16.78
N GLU A 69 4.14 -13.01 -17.07
CA GLU A 69 3.44 -12.58 -18.28
C GLU A 69 3.23 -11.05 -18.31
N GLY A 70 2.86 -10.45 -17.18
CA GLY A 70 2.67 -9.00 -17.06
C GLY A 70 3.93 -8.16 -17.31
N ARG A 71 5.11 -8.73 -17.06
CA ARG A 71 6.41 -8.08 -17.37
C ARG A 71 6.77 -8.13 -18.85
N GLY A 72 6.26 -9.09 -19.63
CA GLY A 72 6.49 -9.20 -21.07
C GLY A 72 5.65 -8.24 -21.92
N GLY A 73 4.46 -7.84 -21.45
CA GLY A 73 3.52 -7.00 -22.21
C GLY A 73 3.89 -5.51 -22.30
N LEU A 74 4.74 -5.00 -21.42
CA LEU A 74 5.16 -3.59 -21.42
C LEU A 74 6.25 -3.29 -22.46
N ALA A 75 6.95 -4.31 -22.96
CA ALA A 75 8.02 -4.15 -23.95
C ALA A 75 7.50 -4.09 -25.40
N ASN A 76 6.23 -4.46 -25.66
CA ASN A 76 5.66 -4.56 -27.00
C ASN A 76 4.33 -3.79 -27.17
N ARG A 77 4.19 -2.63 -26.52
CA ARG A 77 3.18 -1.66 -26.98
C ARG A 77 3.84 -0.84 -28.11
N PRO A 78 3.45 -1.00 -29.39
CA PRO A 78 3.87 -0.04 -30.39
C PRO A 78 3.37 1.33 -29.91
N ARG A 79 4.31 2.25 -29.74
CA ARG A 79 4.06 3.66 -29.44
C ARG A 79 3.23 4.21 -30.60
N SER A 80 1.91 4.09 -30.53
CA SER A 80 1.04 4.68 -31.52
C SER A 80 1.19 6.19 -31.37
N THR A 81 1.52 6.83 -32.49
CA THR A 81 1.78 8.26 -32.65
C THR A 81 0.62 9.15 -32.18
N ALA A 82 -0.56 8.57 -31.91
CA ALA A 82 -1.70 9.23 -31.29
C ALA A 82 -1.40 9.77 -29.87
N SER A 83 -0.53 9.10 -29.08
CA SER A 83 -0.24 9.55 -27.71
C SER A 83 0.69 10.76 -27.62
N VAL A 84 1.44 11.09 -28.68
CA VAL A 84 2.33 12.28 -28.66
C VAL A 84 1.54 13.57 -28.87
N ILE A 85 0.48 13.54 -29.69
CA ILE A 85 -0.35 14.73 -29.97
C ILE A 85 -1.15 15.17 -28.73
N LEU A 86 -1.57 14.21 -27.87
CA LEU A 86 -2.25 14.53 -26.61
C LEU A 86 -1.30 15.16 -25.57
N ALA A 87 -0.04 14.72 -25.53
CA ALA A 87 0.96 15.31 -24.63
C ALA A 87 1.35 16.75 -25.01
N ALA A 88 1.42 17.06 -26.32
CA ALA A 88 1.76 18.41 -26.79
C ALA A 88 0.64 19.45 -26.58
N ARG A 89 -0.63 19.03 -26.48
CA ARG A 89 -1.77 19.94 -26.27
C ARG A 89 -2.05 20.31 -24.80
N LEU A 90 -1.36 19.69 -23.84
CA LEU A 90 -1.55 19.91 -22.40
C LEU A 90 -0.47 20.79 -21.75
N LEU A 91 0.65 21.05 -22.43
CA LEU A 91 1.65 22.03 -21.98
C LEU A 91 1.25 23.43 -22.46
N GLY A 92 0.19 23.97 -21.85
CA GLY A 92 -0.20 25.35 -21.99
C GLY A 92 0.92 26.28 -21.53
N HIS A 93 1.71 26.78 -22.48
CA HIS A 93 2.57 27.95 -22.26
C HIS A 93 1.67 29.17 -22.03
N ARG A 94 1.63 29.66 -20.79
CA ARG A 94 1.13 31.00 -20.49
C ARG A 94 2.19 32.03 -20.91
N PRO A 95 1.89 33.03 -21.75
CA PRO A 95 2.77 34.18 -21.90
C PRO A 95 2.71 35.04 -20.62
N ALA A 96 3.88 35.37 -20.08
CA ALA A 96 4.07 36.39 -19.04
C ALA A 96 4.11 37.80 -19.69
N PRO A 97 3.80 38.89 -18.96
CA PRO A 97 3.47 40.20 -19.54
C PRO A 97 4.62 40.87 -20.30
#